data_AF-A0A7U9HCR1-F1
#
_entry.id   AF-A0A7U9HCR1-F1
#
_cell.length_a   1.000
_cell.length_b   1.000
_cell.length_c   1.000
_cell.angle_alpha   90.00
_cell.angle_beta   90.00
_cell.angle_gamma   90.00
#
_symmetry.space_group_name_H-M   'P 1'
#
loop_
_entity.id
_entity.type
_entity.pdbx_description
1 polymer ?
#
loop_
_entity_poly.entity_id
_entity_poly.type
_entity_poly.pdbx_seq_one_letter_code
_entity_poly.pdbx_strand_id
1 'polypeptide(L)'
;MLENERQDPFEDRLGTALRDAGDGFEADRAALVTAGRARGRRALLRRRAAVVGGVAGVALAGVGGVLVLPADDPAGPERSGTASAASAGDATTAAASFTGDDLLRELKGLLPPGTYGEESARGADHQLGPTAQLVYDDGAGAAAIGMGFARVEPGSAQVRELMACPDHNITPYDDCSSDRLPDGSLLKLYQGYEYPDLRVDTKRWTADLVTAEGQHVSVSEWNSPAEKGAPVSREEPPLSTERLRELVTAGVWREVVDAVPKSRKPPRSAAPRTERPEVSGKSVGDTLAALLPRKLDVVSRGGQESEYAYVVVDDGRGRSLVQINVQHGMADVAGQLYADGETLPDGTRVATRQGPGEKAGSGVVMWTVDTLRPGPEGFRVVISAFNTGDQNKDTTRDAPALTVEQLRTIALSGEWDRLR
;
A
#
# COMPACT_ATOMS: atom_id res chain seq x y z
N MET A 1 3.84 -41.43 -57.94
CA MET A 1 4.81 -40.83 -57.01
C MET A 1 3.98 -40.16 -55.94
N LEU A 2 3.82 -40.87 -54.82
CA LEU A 2 2.96 -40.53 -53.68
C LEU A 2 3.88 -39.94 -52.61
N GLU A 3 3.60 -38.73 -52.12
CA GLU A 3 4.00 -38.38 -50.76
C GLU A 3 3.03 -37.34 -50.16
N ASN A 4 2.26 -37.91 -49.22
CA ASN A 4 1.22 -37.38 -48.36
C ASN A 4 1.65 -36.12 -47.58
N GLU A 5 0.82 -35.07 -47.62
CA GLU A 5 0.80 -34.01 -46.60
C GLU A 5 0.40 -34.65 -45.25
N ARG A 6 1.39 -35.00 -44.43
CA ARG A 6 1.14 -35.35 -43.03
C ARG A 6 1.18 -34.06 -42.21
N GLN A 7 0.01 -33.51 -41.91
CA GLN A 7 -0.16 -32.71 -40.69
C GLN A 7 0.42 -33.51 -39.53
N ASP A 8 1.36 -32.91 -38.80
CA ASP A 8 2.13 -33.62 -37.78
C ASP A 8 1.18 -34.11 -36.67
N PRO A 9 0.98 -35.43 -36.51
CA PRO A 9 0.04 -35.96 -35.53
C PRO A 9 0.41 -35.57 -34.10
N PHE A 10 1.64 -35.12 -33.87
CA PHE A 10 2.08 -34.63 -32.57
C PHE A 10 1.34 -33.34 -32.14
N GLU A 11 1.22 -32.34 -33.00
CA GLU A 11 0.63 -31.04 -32.64
C GLU A 11 -0.87 -31.14 -32.37
N ASP A 12 -1.60 -31.92 -33.17
CA ASP A 12 -3.03 -32.17 -32.95
C ASP A 12 -3.29 -33.00 -31.68
N ARG A 13 -2.41 -33.96 -31.38
CA ARG A 13 -2.48 -34.74 -30.14
C ARG A 13 -2.11 -33.90 -28.93
N LEU A 14 -1.13 -33.00 -29.06
CA LEU A 14 -0.74 -32.08 -27.99
C LEU A 14 -1.84 -31.07 -27.71
N GLY A 15 -2.41 -30.44 -28.75
CA GLY A 15 -3.52 -29.52 -28.61
C GLY A 15 -4.78 -30.17 -28.01
N THR A 16 -5.04 -31.43 -28.37
CA THR A 16 -6.15 -32.20 -27.79
C THR A 16 -5.87 -32.62 -26.35
N ALA A 17 -4.65 -33.05 -26.03
CA ALA A 17 -4.24 -33.38 -24.67
C ALA A 17 -4.27 -32.16 -23.73
N LEU A 18 -3.92 -30.97 -24.23
CA LEU A 18 -4.00 -29.72 -23.47
C LEU A 18 -5.45 -29.28 -23.24
N ARG A 19 -6.33 -29.45 -24.22
CA ARG A 19 -7.78 -29.18 -24.07
C ARG A 19 -8.44 -30.16 -23.11
N ASP A 20 -8.18 -31.46 -23.23
CA ASP A 20 -8.70 -32.49 -22.30
C ASP A 20 -8.16 -32.29 -20.87
N ALA A 21 -6.90 -31.89 -20.72
CA ALA A 21 -6.32 -31.56 -19.42
C ALA A 21 -6.93 -30.28 -18.82
N GLY A 22 -7.31 -29.31 -19.66
CA GLY A 22 -8.02 -28.09 -19.25
C GLY A 22 -9.47 -28.36 -18.84
N ASP A 23 -10.20 -29.14 -19.65
CA ASP A 23 -11.61 -29.47 -19.43
C ASP A 23 -11.81 -30.43 -18.24
N GLY A 24 -10.79 -31.24 -17.91
CA GLY A 24 -10.77 -32.08 -16.71
C GLY A 24 -10.36 -31.36 -15.42
N PHE A 25 -9.96 -30.09 -15.48
CA PHE A 25 -9.54 -29.34 -14.30
C PHE A 25 -10.74 -28.78 -13.53
N GLU A 26 -11.36 -29.63 -12.71
CA GLU A 26 -12.39 -29.19 -11.77
C GLU A 26 -11.72 -28.74 -10.46
N ALA A 27 -11.45 -27.45 -10.35
CA ALA A 27 -10.84 -26.91 -9.15
C ALA A 27 -11.82 -27.02 -7.97
N ASP A 28 -11.41 -27.71 -6.89
CA ASP A 28 -12.17 -27.73 -5.64
C ASP A 28 -12.27 -26.30 -5.09
N ARG A 29 -13.40 -25.65 -5.38
CA ARG A 29 -13.67 -24.27 -5.02
C ARG A 29 -13.67 -24.09 -3.51
N ALA A 30 -14.07 -25.12 -2.74
CA ALA A 30 -14.05 -25.07 -1.28
C ALA A 30 -12.62 -25.16 -0.74
N ALA A 31 -11.77 -26.01 -1.33
CA ALA A 31 -10.35 -26.07 -1.02
C ALA A 31 -9.63 -24.78 -1.42
N LEU A 32 -9.94 -24.19 -2.58
CA LEU A 32 -9.39 -22.91 -3.03
C LEU A 32 -9.83 -21.74 -2.15
N VAL A 33 -11.09 -21.70 -1.71
CA VAL A 33 -11.58 -20.69 -0.77
C VAL A 33 -10.95 -20.87 0.61
N THR A 34 -10.77 -22.11 1.06
CA THR A 34 -10.12 -22.41 2.35
C THR A 34 -8.64 -22.05 2.32
N ALA A 35 -7.94 -22.45 1.26
CA ALA A 35 -6.55 -22.09 1.01
C ALA A 35 -6.39 -20.59 0.79
N GLY A 36 -7.33 -19.94 0.09
CA GLY A 36 -7.41 -18.50 -0.12
C GLY A 36 -7.65 -17.74 1.18
N ARG A 37 -8.51 -18.24 2.07
CA ARG A 37 -8.70 -17.71 3.43
C ARG A 37 -7.49 -17.93 4.31
N ALA A 38 -6.82 -19.08 4.20
CA ALA A 38 -5.59 -19.35 4.96
C ALA A 38 -4.41 -18.51 4.45
N ARG A 39 -4.33 -18.26 3.13
CA ARG A 39 -3.35 -17.40 2.48
C ARG A 39 -3.62 -15.93 2.77
N GLY A 40 -4.88 -15.49 2.69
CA GLY A 40 -5.32 -14.14 3.05
C GLY A 40 -5.11 -13.86 4.54
N ARG A 41 -5.40 -14.82 5.42
CA ARG A 41 -5.03 -14.75 6.84
C ARG A 41 -3.52 -14.69 7.02
N ARG A 42 -2.73 -15.52 6.34
CA ARG A 42 -1.25 -15.45 6.37
C ARG A 42 -0.69 -14.14 5.81
N ALA A 43 -1.31 -13.55 4.80
CA ALA A 43 -0.92 -12.27 4.22
C ALA A 43 -1.28 -11.11 5.16
N LEU A 44 -2.46 -11.14 5.78
CA LEU A 44 -2.83 -10.22 6.86
C LEU A 44 -1.94 -10.39 8.08
N LEU A 45 -1.55 -11.62 8.44
CA LEU A 45 -0.59 -11.91 9.50
C LEU A 45 0.79 -11.32 9.16
N ARG A 46 1.27 -11.47 7.91
CA ARG A 46 2.49 -10.79 7.47
C ARG A 46 2.35 -9.29 7.51
N ARG A 47 1.20 -8.72 7.13
CA ARG A 47 0.96 -7.26 7.15
C ARG A 47 0.78 -6.70 8.57
N ARG A 48 0.19 -7.48 9.48
CA ARG A 48 -0.05 -7.13 10.90
C ARG A 48 1.13 -7.46 11.81
N ALA A 49 1.98 -8.40 11.41
CA ALA A 49 3.31 -8.61 11.99
C ALA A 49 4.37 -7.69 11.34
N ALA A 50 4.15 -7.15 10.14
CA ALA A 50 5.08 -6.22 9.47
C ALA A 50 5.15 -4.82 10.12
N VAL A 51 4.33 -4.54 11.13
CA VAL A 51 4.57 -3.39 12.03
C VAL A 51 5.68 -3.71 13.07
N VAL A 52 6.18 -4.96 13.08
CA VAL A 52 7.43 -5.43 13.71
C VAL A 52 8.14 -6.42 12.75
N GLY A 53 8.28 -6.09 11.46
CA GLY A 53 8.91 -7.03 10.54
C GLY A 53 9.12 -6.53 9.11
N GLY A 54 10.34 -6.06 8.84
CA GLY A 54 10.86 -5.90 7.49
C GLY A 54 11.89 -6.98 7.15
N VAL A 55 11.78 -7.51 5.92
CA VAL A 55 12.75 -8.33 5.17
C VAL A 55 12.69 -9.87 5.35
N ALA A 56 12.21 -10.53 4.28
CA ALA A 56 12.88 -11.72 3.74
C ALA A 56 12.87 -11.57 2.21
N GLY A 57 14.06 -11.29 1.65
CA GLY A 57 14.28 -11.18 0.21
C GLY A 57 14.32 -12.56 -0.46
N VAL A 58 13.78 -12.62 -1.68
CA VAL A 58 14.23 -13.55 -2.73
C VAL A 58 14.38 -12.74 -4.00
N ALA A 59 15.62 -12.57 -4.42
CA ALA A 59 16.00 -12.24 -5.79
C ALA A 59 16.05 -13.53 -6.64
N LEU A 60 16.11 -13.34 -7.97
CA LEU A 60 16.18 -14.31 -9.10
C LEU A 60 14.80 -14.59 -9.74
N ALA A 61 14.56 -14.41 -11.04
CA ALA A 61 15.46 -14.22 -12.18
C ALA A 61 14.81 -13.31 -13.24
N GLY A 62 15.63 -12.45 -13.85
CA GLY A 62 15.36 -11.96 -15.19
C GLY A 62 15.89 -12.97 -16.21
N VAL A 63 15.13 -13.19 -17.28
CA VAL A 63 15.64 -13.57 -18.61
C VAL A 63 14.76 -12.85 -19.62
N GLY A 64 15.38 -11.95 -20.38
CA GLY A 64 14.76 -11.31 -21.53
C GLY A 64 14.59 -12.28 -22.70
N GLY A 65 13.61 -11.99 -23.54
CA GLY A 65 13.39 -12.66 -24.81
C GLY A 65 12.81 -11.67 -25.80
N VAL A 66 13.68 -10.83 -26.36
CA VAL A 66 13.39 -10.05 -27.57
C VAL A 66 13.33 -11.04 -28.74
N LEU A 67 12.20 -11.06 -29.45
CA LEU A 67 12.13 -11.53 -30.83
C LEU A 67 11.62 -10.37 -31.68
N VAL A 68 12.59 -9.64 -32.23
CA VAL A 68 12.43 -8.86 -33.47
C VAL A 68 12.51 -9.85 -34.63
N LEU A 69 11.74 -9.58 -35.70
CA LEU A 69 12.02 -9.71 -37.14
C LEU A 69 10.72 -10.05 -37.91
N PRO A 70 10.64 -9.81 -39.24
CA PRO A 70 10.30 -8.53 -39.85
C PRO A 70 9.10 -8.70 -40.81
N ALA A 71 8.69 -7.64 -41.50
CA ALA A 71 8.54 -7.60 -42.96
C ALA A 71 7.36 -6.75 -43.44
N ASP A 72 7.67 -6.09 -44.55
CA ASP A 72 6.91 -5.15 -45.36
C ASP A 72 5.53 -5.63 -45.83
N ASP A 73 4.69 -4.62 -46.06
CA ASP A 73 3.57 -4.54 -47.01
C ASP A 73 3.87 -5.21 -48.37
N PRO A 74 2.88 -5.69 -49.17
CA PRO A 74 1.85 -4.79 -49.72
C PRO A 74 0.46 -5.38 -50.07
N ALA A 75 -0.50 -4.45 -50.20
CA ALA A 75 -1.62 -4.39 -51.15
C ALA A 75 -2.75 -5.46 -51.10
N GLY A 76 -4.01 -4.96 -51.13
CA GLY A 76 -5.26 -5.74 -51.12
C GLY A 76 -5.54 -6.57 -52.40
N PRO A 77 -6.80 -6.99 -52.70
CA PRO A 77 -8.03 -6.21 -52.51
C PRO A 77 -9.29 -6.98 -52.02
N GLU A 78 -10.26 -6.17 -51.55
CA GLU A 78 -11.72 -6.21 -51.80
C GLU A 78 -12.63 -7.42 -51.44
N ARG A 79 -13.69 -7.03 -50.72
CA ARG A 79 -15.12 -7.43 -50.83
C ARG A 79 -15.59 -8.75 -50.20
N SER A 80 -16.29 -8.62 -49.07
CA SER A 80 -17.76 -8.63 -49.01
C SER A 80 -18.23 -8.94 -47.59
N GLY A 81 -18.92 -8.00 -46.96
CA GLY A 81 -19.55 -8.19 -45.65
C GLY A 81 -20.87 -7.43 -45.61
N THR A 82 -21.93 -8.18 -45.88
CA THR A 82 -23.34 -7.81 -45.93
C THR A 82 -23.79 -6.83 -44.85
N ALA A 83 -24.51 -5.79 -45.28
CA ALA A 83 -25.30 -4.93 -44.41
C ALA A 83 -26.33 -5.77 -43.64
N SER A 84 -26.33 -5.63 -42.32
CA SER A 84 -27.47 -6.00 -41.48
C SER A 84 -27.93 -4.77 -40.70
N ALA A 85 -29.24 -4.61 -40.70
CA ALA A 85 -29.97 -3.39 -40.43
C ALA A 85 -29.76 -2.86 -39.00
N ALA A 86 -29.76 -1.52 -38.92
CA ALA A 86 -29.78 -0.76 -37.68
C ALA A 86 -30.97 -1.17 -36.80
N SER A 87 -30.66 -1.68 -35.61
CA SER A 87 -31.57 -1.62 -34.48
C SER A 87 -31.25 -0.33 -33.74
N ALA A 88 -32.19 0.61 -33.78
CA ALA A 88 -32.19 1.80 -32.95
C ALA A 88 -32.32 1.36 -31.48
N GLY A 89 -31.18 1.14 -30.83
CA GLY A 89 -31.05 1.11 -29.37
C GLY A 89 -30.73 2.51 -28.89
N ASP A 90 -31.46 2.94 -27.85
CA ASP A 90 -31.30 4.23 -27.18
C ASP A 90 -29.87 4.74 -27.19
N ALA A 91 -29.69 5.94 -27.72
CA ALA A 91 -28.50 6.75 -27.53
C ALA A 91 -28.40 7.10 -26.05
N THR A 92 -27.96 6.14 -25.24
CA THR A 92 -27.23 6.44 -24.03
C THR A 92 -26.03 7.23 -24.52
N THR A 93 -25.95 8.51 -24.16
CA THR A 93 -24.77 9.33 -24.40
C THR A 93 -23.56 8.48 -24.04
N ALA A 94 -22.80 8.02 -25.04
CA ALA A 94 -21.61 7.22 -24.79
C ALA A 94 -20.74 8.08 -23.87
N ALA A 95 -20.59 7.65 -22.62
CA ALA A 95 -19.72 8.34 -21.68
C ALA A 95 -18.38 8.53 -22.39
N ALA A 96 -17.85 9.76 -22.40
CA ALA A 96 -16.58 10.05 -23.05
C ALA A 96 -15.54 9.02 -22.59
N SER A 97 -15.10 8.16 -23.51
CA SER A 97 -14.12 7.12 -23.21
C SER A 97 -12.75 7.74 -23.39
N PHE A 98 -12.06 8.03 -22.29
CA PHE A 98 -10.67 8.48 -22.35
C PHE A 98 -9.76 7.29 -22.62
N THR A 99 -9.04 7.33 -23.74
CA THR A 99 -7.97 6.38 -24.09
C THR A 99 -6.68 6.73 -23.34
N GLY A 100 -5.70 5.81 -23.33
CA GLY A 100 -4.37 6.10 -22.76
C GLY A 100 -3.69 7.28 -23.46
N ASP A 101 -3.83 7.38 -24.78
CA ASP A 101 -3.26 8.47 -25.58
C ASP A 101 -3.91 9.82 -25.26
N ASP A 102 -5.22 9.83 -24.95
CA ASP A 102 -5.89 11.03 -24.46
C ASP A 102 -5.24 11.52 -23.16
N LEU A 103 -5.01 10.62 -22.20
CA LEU A 103 -4.40 10.97 -20.92
C LEU A 103 -2.96 11.47 -21.07
N LEU A 104 -2.15 10.83 -21.92
CA LEU A 104 -0.78 11.28 -22.17
C LEU A 104 -0.75 12.66 -22.83
N ARG A 105 -1.65 12.94 -23.77
CA ARG A 105 -1.74 14.25 -24.39
C ARG A 105 -2.14 15.33 -23.37
N GLU A 106 -3.16 15.09 -22.56
CA GLU A 106 -3.58 16.06 -21.54
C GLU A 106 -2.47 16.29 -20.51
N LEU A 107 -1.79 15.22 -20.07
CA LEU A 107 -0.66 15.33 -19.14
C LEU A 107 0.45 16.20 -19.73
N LYS A 108 0.91 15.91 -20.96
CA LYS A 108 1.96 16.70 -21.62
C LYS A 108 1.54 18.16 -21.85
N GLY A 109 0.26 18.41 -22.14
CA GLY A 109 -0.28 19.77 -22.28
C GLY A 109 -0.26 20.56 -20.96
N LEU A 110 -0.29 19.86 -19.83
CA LEU A 110 -0.24 20.42 -18.48
C LEU A 110 1.15 20.36 -17.84
N LEU A 111 2.16 19.80 -18.50
CA LEU A 111 3.55 19.87 -18.02
C LEU A 111 4.25 21.13 -18.55
N PRO A 112 5.25 21.67 -17.83
CA PRO A 112 6.12 22.70 -18.37
C PRO A 112 6.88 22.20 -19.62
N PRO A 113 7.48 23.10 -20.42
CA PRO A 113 8.28 22.70 -21.57
C PRO A 113 9.36 21.68 -21.21
N GLY A 114 9.53 20.64 -22.03
CA GLY A 114 10.54 19.61 -21.84
C GLY A 114 10.43 18.52 -22.90
N THR A 115 11.23 17.47 -22.75
CA THR A 115 11.19 16.27 -23.60
C THR A 115 10.53 15.12 -22.85
N TYR A 116 9.95 14.19 -23.61
CA TYR A 116 9.18 13.06 -23.07
C TYR A 116 9.73 11.73 -23.62
N GLY A 117 9.74 10.70 -22.78
CA GLY A 117 10.13 9.34 -23.13
C GLY A 117 9.42 8.29 -22.27
N GLU A 118 9.67 7.01 -22.56
CA GLU A 118 9.17 5.85 -21.79
C GLU A 118 7.68 5.96 -21.39
N GLU A 119 6.85 6.31 -22.37
CA GLU A 119 5.45 6.61 -22.16
C GLU A 119 4.62 5.33 -22.03
N SER A 120 3.71 5.31 -21.05
CA SER A 120 2.72 4.25 -20.93
C SER A 120 1.43 4.80 -20.33
N ALA A 121 0.29 4.36 -20.84
CA ALA A 121 -0.99 4.79 -20.33
C ALA A 121 -2.08 3.74 -20.53
N ARG A 122 -3.13 3.87 -19.71
CA ARG A 122 -4.33 3.02 -19.73
C ARG A 122 -5.54 3.93 -19.70
N GLY A 123 -6.52 3.63 -20.54
CA GLY A 123 -7.79 4.36 -20.61
C GLY A 123 -8.75 4.02 -19.47
N ALA A 124 -9.86 4.75 -19.41
CA ALA A 124 -10.89 4.61 -18.38
C ALA A 124 -11.66 3.26 -18.45
N ASP A 125 -11.61 2.59 -19.60
CA ASP A 125 -12.20 1.27 -19.87
C ASP A 125 -11.35 0.10 -19.34
N HIS A 126 -10.09 0.36 -18.98
CA HIS A 126 -9.19 -0.68 -18.47
C HIS A 126 -9.62 -1.15 -17.07
N GLN A 127 -9.60 -2.47 -16.83
CA GLN A 127 -10.09 -3.06 -15.57
C GLN A 127 -9.36 -2.56 -14.31
N LEU A 128 -8.09 -2.20 -14.47
CA LEU A 128 -7.23 -1.64 -13.41
C LEU A 128 -7.33 -0.11 -13.28
N GLY A 129 -8.29 0.51 -13.98
CA GLY A 129 -8.48 1.97 -14.03
C GLY A 129 -7.49 2.69 -14.96
N PRO A 130 -7.74 3.99 -15.19
CA PRO A 130 -6.89 4.83 -16.01
C PRO A 130 -5.61 5.24 -15.28
N THR A 131 -4.52 5.29 -16.02
CA THR A 131 -3.21 5.79 -15.55
C THR A 131 -2.43 6.38 -16.72
N ALA A 132 -1.54 7.33 -16.45
CA ALA A 132 -0.57 7.82 -17.42
C ALA A 132 0.79 7.94 -16.76
N GLN A 133 1.85 7.53 -17.44
CA GLN A 133 3.22 7.61 -16.97
C GLN A 133 4.13 8.01 -18.13
N LEU A 134 5.11 8.85 -17.84
CA LEU A 134 6.16 9.22 -18.77
C LEU A 134 7.44 9.56 -18.01
N VAL A 135 8.56 9.56 -18.72
CA VAL A 135 9.80 10.20 -18.29
C VAL A 135 9.83 11.60 -18.89
N TYR A 136 10.02 12.60 -18.03
CA TYR A 136 10.08 14.02 -18.36
C TYR A 136 11.51 14.54 -18.14
N ASP A 137 12.03 15.33 -19.08
CA ASP A 137 13.32 16.00 -18.93
C ASP A 137 13.22 17.46 -19.40
N ASP A 138 13.39 18.38 -18.46
CA ASP A 138 13.44 19.84 -18.64
C ASP A 138 14.87 20.37 -18.98
N GLY A 139 15.83 19.46 -19.13
CA GLY A 139 17.25 19.76 -19.33
C GLY A 139 18.08 19.71 -18.03
N ALA A 140 17.45 19.52 -16.87
CA ALA A 140 18.14 19.34 -15.59
C ALA A 140 18.25 17.86 -15.17
N GLY A 141 17.74 16.93 -15.97
CA GLY A 141 17.81 15.49 -15.73
C GLY A 141 16.44 14.81 -15.77
N ALA A 142 16.43 13.62 -16.34
CA ALA A 142 15.23 12.82 -16.57
C ALA A 142 14.54 12.35 -15.27
N ALA A 143 13.23 12.52 -15.19
CA ALA A 143 12.40 12.22 -14.03
C ALA A 143 11.13 11.47 -14.43
N ALA A 144 10.78 10.42 -13.69
CA ALA A 144 9.50 9.74 -13.87
C ALA A 144 8.36 10.60 -13.31
N ILE A 145 7.27 10.71 -14.07
CA ILE A 145 6.01 11.31 -13.64
C ILE A 145 4.89 10.30 -13.92
N GLY A 146 4.07 10.03 -12.91
CA GLY A 146 2.93 9.13 -12.99
C GLY A 146 1.65 9.78 -12.47
N MET A 147 0.54 9.51 -13.15
CA MET A 147 -0.81 9.90 -12.76
C MET A 147 -1.72 8.69 -12.66
N GLY A 148 -2.60 8.71 -11.66
CA GLY A 148 -3.63 7.70 -11.44
C GLY A 148 -4.97 8.35 -11.15
N PHE A 149 -6.04 7.67 -11.54
CA PHE A 149 -7.40 8.13 -11.31
C PHE A 149 -8.27 7.01 -10.77
N ALA A 150 -9.06 7.32 -9.75
CA ALA A 150 -9.92 6.36 -9.07
C ALA A 150 -11.20 7.03 -8.55
N ARG A 151 -12.16 6.19 -8.16
CA ARG A 151 -13.30 6.62 -7.34
C ARG A 151 -13.17 6.04 -5.94
N VAL A 152 -13.41 6.88 -4.94
CA VAL A 152 -13.38 6.52 -3.51
C VAL A 152 -14.71 6.91 -2.87
N GLU A 153 -15.11 6.22 -1.80
CA GLU A 153 -16.34 6.58 -1.08
C GLU A 153 -16.10 7.87 -0.27
N PRO A 154 -16.85 8.96 -0.52
CA PRO A 154 -16.69 10.22 0.21
C PRO A 154 -16.85 10.02 1.72
N GLY A 155 -15.97 10.65 2.51
CA GLY A 155 -16.02 10.60 3.98
C GLY A 155 -15.65 9.25 4.60
N SER A 156 -15.24 8.26 3.80
CA SER A 156 -14.78 6.96 4.29
C SER A 156 -13.47 7.02 5.08
N ALA A 157 -13.19 5.98 5.87
CA ALA A 157 -11.90 5.78 6.52
C ALA A 157 -10.74 5.79 5.53
N GLN A 158 -10.93 5.17 4.36
CA GLN A 158 -9.97 5.17 3.26
C GLN A 158 -9.58 6.59 2.83
N VAL A 159 -10.56 7.50 2.68
CA VAL A 159 -10.27 8.90 2.31
C VAL A 159 -9.52 9.62 3.43
N ARG A 160 -9.88 9.38 4.70
CA ARG A 160 -9.16 9.99 5.82
C ARG A 160 -7.70 9.54 5.89
N GLU A 161 -7.44 8.25 5.69
CA GLU A 161 -6.07 7.70 5.66
C GLU A 161 -5.30 8.22 4.44
N LEU A 162 -5.91 8.18 3.26
CA LEU A 162 -5.32 8.68 2.01
C LEU A 162 -4.91 10.15 2.12
N MET A 163 -5.74 10.98 2.75
CA MET A 163 -5.52 12.42 2.85
C MET A 163 -4.74 12.84 4.09
N ALA A 164 -4.40 11.92 5.00
CA ALA A 164 -3.57 12.22 6.15
C ALA A 164 -2.08 12.29 5.74
N CYS A 165 -1.36 13.25 6.33
CA CYS A 165 0.09 13.22 6.30
C CYS A 165 0.60 12.05 7.13
N PRO A 166 1.61 11.30 6.64
CA PRO A 166 2.18 10.21 7.41
C PRO A 166 2.82 10.75 8.70
N ASP A 167 2.97 9.86 9.67
CA ASP A 167 3.66 10.19 10.90
C ASP A 167 5.17 10.30 10.66
N HIS A 168 5.76 11.46 10.96
CA HIS A 168 7.17 11.75 10.72
C HIS A 168 8.13 10.83 11.48
N ASN A 169 7.71 10.28 12.63
CA ASN A 169 8.52 9.32 13.38
C ASN A 169 8.51 7.91 12.74
N ILE A 170 7.58 7.63 11.84
CA ILE A 170 7.45 6.34 11.16
C ILE A 170 7.98 6.42 9.73
N THR A 171 7.72 7.54 9.05
CA THR A 171 8.13 7.79 7.68
C THR A 171 8.80 9.15 7.63
N PRO A 172 10.12 9.23 7.38
CA PRO A 172 10.79 10.51 7.19
C PRO A 172 10.29 11.16 5.89
N TYR A 173 10.02 12.46 5.96
CA TYR A 173 9.66 13.29 4.82
C TYR A 173 10.15 14.73 5.02
N ASP A 174 10.26 15.46 3.93
CA ASP A 174 10.72 16.85 3.88
C ASP A 174 9.56 17.79 4.27
N ASP A 175 8.40 17.64 3.62
CA ASP A 175 7.19 18.40 3.94
C ASP A 175 5.91 17.62 3.61
N CYS A 176 4.82 17.92 4.33
CA CYS A 176 3.49 17.41 4.02
C CYS A 176 2.40 18.37 4.50
N SER A 177 1.46 18.68 3.60
CA SER A 177 0.26 19.45 3.91
C SER A 177 -1.00 18.73 3.45
N SER A 178 -2.10 18.93 4.16
CA SER A 178 -3.42 18.43 3.81
C SER A 178 -4.46 19.50 4.10
N ASP A 179 -5.08 20.00 3.04
CA ASP A 179 -5.98 21.15 3.06
C ASP A 179 -7.34 20.79 2.48
N ARG A 180 -8.37 21.52 2.93
CA ARG A 180 -9.68 21.54 2.25
C ARG A 180 -9.75 22.75 1.32
N LEU A 181 -9.98 22.51 0.04
CA LEU A 181 -10.16 23.54 -0.98
C LEU A 181 -11.55 24.20 -0.88
N PRO A 182 -11.74 25.41 -1.45
CA PRO A 182 -13.02 26.12 -1.41
C PRO A 182 -14.21 25.35 -2.00
N ASP A 183 -13.96 24.45 -2.95
CA ASP A 183 -14.99 23.59 -3.55
C ASP A 183 -15.32 22.34 -2.70
N GLY A 184 -14.74 22.24 -1.50
CA GLY A 184 -14.94 21.14 -0.58
C GLY A 184 -14.00 19.95 -0.79
N SER A 185 -13.21 19.94 -1.87
CA SER A 185 -12.22 18.90 -2.14
C SER A 185 -11.13 18.88 -1.07
N LEU A 186 -10.55 17.71 -0.83
CA LEU A 186 -9.33 17.55 -0.03
C LEU A 186 -8.13 17.51 -0.97
N LEU A 187 -7.07 18.24 -0.64
CA LEU A 187 -5.79 18.24 -1.34
C LEU A 187 -4.69 17.87 -0.35
N LYS A 188 -3.85 16.89 -0.69
CA LYS A 188 -2.64 16.55 0.06
C LYS A 188 -1.42 16.72 -0.84
N LEU A 189 -0.43 17.45 -0.36
CA LEU A 189 0.88 17.60 -1.00
C LEU A 189 1.92 16.97 -0.08
N TYR A 190 2.79 16.13 -0.63
CA TYR A 190 3.80 15.40 0.13
C TYR A 190 5.14 15.44 -0.61
N GLN A 191 6.20 15.78 0.11
CA GLN A 191 7.58 15.78 -0.35
C GLN A 191 8.38 14.86 0.55
N GLY A 192 8.90 13.76 0.01
CA GLY A 192 9.75 12.86 0.78
C GLY A 192 10.48 11.89 -0.12
N TYR A 193 10.53 10.63 0.32
CA TYR A 193 11.38 9.61 -0.29
C TYR A 193 10.59 8.40 -0.76
N GLU A 194 11.11 7.69 -1.76
CA GLU A 194 10.55 6.41 -2.20
C GLU A 194 10.68 5.36 -1.10
N TYR A 195 11.82 5.36 -0.38
CA TYR A 195 12.09 4.39 0.66
C TYR A 195 12.17 5.06 2.04
N PRO A 196 11.29 4.69 2.99
CA PRO A 196 11.33 5.24 4.34
C PRO A 196 12.63 4.95 5.11
N ASP A 197 13.38 3.93 4.71
CA ASP A 197 14.68 3.57 5.31
C ASP A 197 15.86 4.36 4.71
N LEU A 198 15.60 5.27 3.76
CA LEU A 198 16.60 6.12 3.10
C LEU A 198 17.82 5.36 2.56
N ARG A 199 17.64 4.09 2.18
CA ARG A 199 18.74 3.27 1.63
C ARG A 199 19.26 3.74 0.28
N VAL A 200 18.48 4.59 -0.40
CA VAL A 200 18.87 5.32 -1.61
C VAL A 200 18.21 6.71 -1.57
N ASP A 201 18.85 7.70 -2.18
CA ASP A 201 18.43 9.11 -2.18
C ASP A 201 17.29 9.42 -3.17
N THR A 202 16.56 8.41 -3.62
CA THR A 202 15.43 8.58 -4.53
C THR A 202 14.30 9.32 -3.81
N LYS A 203 14.12 10.58 -4.15
CA LYS A 203 13.01 11.41 -3.69
C LYS A 203 11.74 11.05 -4.45
N ARG A 204 10.61 11.14 -3.77
CA ARG A 204 9.27 11.00 -4.33
C ARG A 204 8.37 12.10 -3.81
N TRP A 205 7.86 12.93 -4.72
CA TRP A 205 6.88 13.96 -4.40
C TRP A 205 5.52 13.55 -4.97
N THR A 206 4.44 13.83 -4.23
CA THR A 206 3.10 13.41 -4.61
C THR A 206 2.06 14.48 -4.32
N ALA A 207 1.02 14.52 -5.14
CA ALA A 207 -0.19 15.29 -4.89
C ALA A 207 -1.43 14.42 -5.06
N ASP A 208 -2.32 14.46 -4.08
CA ASP A 208 -3.61 13.75 -4.09
C ASP A 208 -4.75 14.76 -3.99
N LEU A 209 -5.75 14.64 -4.87
CA LEU A 209 -7.02 15.36 -4.78
C LEU A 209 -8.16 14.38 -4.60
N VAL A 210 -9.00 14.59 -3.59
CA VAL A 210 -10.28 13.89 -3.45
C VAL A 210 -11.42 14.91 -3.44
N THR A 211 -12.29 14.89 -4.45
CA THR A 211 -13.45 15.80 -4.52
C THR A 211 -14.54 15.40 -3.53
N ALA A 212 -15.51 16.29 -3.30
CA ALA A 212 -16.67 16.00 -2.46
C ALA A 212 -17.50 14.81 -2.98
N GLU A 213 -17.46 14.55 -4.29
CA GLU A 213 -18.12 13.44 -4.98
C GLU A 213 -17.29 12.14 -4.96
N GLY A 214 -16.07 12.17 -4.39
CA GLY A 214 -15.22 11.00 -4.27
C GLY A 214 -14.42 10.69 -5.53
N GLN A 215 -14.17 11.69 -6.36
CA GLN A 215 -13.22 11.56 -7.46
C GLN A 215 -11.81 11.70 -6.90
N HIS A 216 -10.94 10.71 -7.14
CA HIS A 216 -9.55 10.72 -6.69
C HIS A 216 -8.61 10.86 -7.89
N VAL A 217 -7.76 11.88 -7.85
CA VAL A 217 -6.66 12.10 -8.79
C VAL A 217 -5.37 12.10 -7.99
N SER A 218 -4.38 11.33 -8.42
CA SER A 218 -3.06 11.26 -7.79
C SER A 218 -1.96 11.51 -8.80
N VAL A 219 -0.97 12.32 -8.43
CA VAL A 219 0.29 12.52 -9.15
C VAL A 219 1.43 12.04 -8.28
N SER A 220 2.41 11.35 -8.86
CA SER A 220 3.70 11.04 -8.25
C SER A 220 4.82 11.39 -9.21
N GLU A 221 5.90 11.94 -8.69
CA GLU A 221 7.12 12.22 -9.44
C GLU A 221 8.36 11.83 -8.64
N TRP A 222 9.44 11.49 -9.35
CA TRP A 222 10.70 11.08 -8.77
C TRP A 222 11.86 11.91 -9.32
N ASN A 223 12.93 12.05 -8.55
CA ASN A 223 14.18 12.68 -9.00
C ASN A 223 15.08 11.72 -9.82
N SER A 224 14.48 10.68 -10.39
CA SER A 224 15.09 9.62 -11.19
C SER A 224 14.15 9.24 -12.33
N PRO A 225 14.65 8.67 -13.45
CA PRO A 225 13.80 8.29 -14.58
C PRO A 225 12.91 7.07 -14.29
N ALA A 226 13.03 6.44 -13.12
CA ALA A 226 12.14 5.39 -12.66
C ALA A 226 12.01 5.40 -11.13
N GLU A 227 10.89 4.89 -10.61
CA GLU A 227 10.65 4.68 -9.17
C GLU A 227 11.74 3.79 -8.54
N LYS A 228 12.19 2.75 -9.27
CA LYS A 228 13.15 1.76 -8.77
C LYS A 228 14.21 1.44 -9.82
N GLY A 229 15.40 1.10 -9.34
CA GLY A 229 16.48 0.54 -10.17
C GLY A 229 17.21 1.53 -11.08
N ALA A 230 16.68 2.73 -11.28
CA ALA A 230 17.37 3.82 -11.95
C ALA A 230 18.19 4.67 -10.95
N PRO A 231 19.38 5.16 -11.34
CA PRO A 231 20.10 6.14 -10.53
C PRO A 231 19.33 7.46 -10.47
N VAL A 232 19.54 8.21 -9.38
CA VAL A 232 19.11 9.60 -9.25
C VAL A 232 19.77 10.44 -10.35
N SER A 233 18.98 11.24 -11.05
CA SER A 233 19.41 12.07 -12.19
C SER A 233 19.47 13.56 -11.85
N ARG A 234 18.77 13.99 -10.80
CA ARG A 234 18.63 15.38 -10.33
C ARG A 234 18.42 15.42 -8.82
N GLU A 235 18.63 16.57 -8.19
CA GLU A 235 18.52 16.70 -6.74
C GLU A 235 17.06 16.53 -6.25
N GLU A 236 16.14 17.23 -6.90
CA GLU A 236 14.71 17.22 -6.57
C GLU A 236 13.84 16.84 -7.78
N PRO A 237 12.66 16.24 -7.57
CA PRO A 237 11.70 16.04 -8.64
C PRO A 237 11.36 17.36 -9.39
N PRO A 238 11.01 17.28 -10.68
CA PRO A 238 10.96 18.44 -11.56
C PRO A 238 9.87 19.47 -11.27
N LEU A 239 8.73 19.07 -10.68
CA LEU A 239 7.60 19.97 -10.46
C LEU A 239 7.64 20.58 -9.05
N SER A 240 7.36 21.87 -8.93
CA SER A 240 7.14 22.49 -7.62
C SER A 240 5.82 22.00 -7.01
N THR A 241 5.63 22.16 -5.70
CA THR A 241 4.37 21.80 -5.04
C THR A 241 3.17 22.60 -5.57
N GLU A 242 3.38 23.85 -6.01
CA GLU A 242 2.37 24.66 -6.69
C GLU A 242 2.01 24.05 -8.05
N ARG A 243 3.01 23.57 -8.82
CA ARG A 243 2.73 22.94 -10.11
C ARG A 243 2.06 21.58 -9.95
N LEU A 244 2.42 20.80 -8.93
CA LEU A 244 1.70 19.58 -8.56
C LEU A 244 0.23 19.87 -8.19
N ARG A 245 -0.02 20.94 -7.43
CA ARG A 245 -1.37 21.41 -7.11
C ARG A 245 -2.14 21.76 -8.38
N GLU A 246 -1.56 22.56 -9.27
CA GLU A 246 -2.20 22.92 -10.55
C GLU A 246 -2.50 21.69 -11.41
N LEU A 247 -1.56 20.74 -11.49
CA LEU A 247 -1.72 19.52 -12.25
C LEU A 247 -2.86 18.66 -11.69
N VAL A 248 -2.86 18.36 -10.39
CA VAL A 248 -3.88 17.47 -9.79
C VAL A 248 -5.28 18.10 -9.76
N THR A 249 -5.37 19.44 -9.75
CA THR A 249 -6.65 20.18 -9.73
C THR A 249 -7.19 20.56 -11.10
N ALA A 250 -6.50 20.21 -12.19
CA ALA A 250 -6.94 20.53 -13.54
C ALA A 250 -8.32 19.90 -13.84
N GLY A 251 -9.24 20.71 -14.37
CA GLY A 251 -10.64 20.33 -14.56
C GLY A 251 -10.86 19.11 -15.46
N VAL A 252 -9.97 18.89 -16.44
CA VAL A 252 -10.01 17.77 -17.38
C VAL A 252 -10.01 16.40 -16.67
N TRP A 253 -9.36 16.30 -15.51
CA TRP A 253 -9.28 15.04 -14.76
C TRP A 253 -10.60 14.60 -14.15
N ARG A 254 -11.54 15.53 -13.92
CA ARG A 254 -12.88 15.20 -13.42
C ARG A 254 -13.63 14.35 -14.43
N GLU A 255 -13.51 14.68 -15.72
CA GLU A 255 -14.13 13.93 -16.81
C GLU A 255 -13.51 12.53 -16.94
N VAL A 256 -12.19 12.41 -16.76
CA VAL A 256 -11.48 11.12 -16.75
C VAL A 256 -11.98 10.22 -15.62
N VAL A 257 -12.05 10.74 -14.39
CA VAL A 257 -12.58 9.97 -13.26
C VAL A 257 -14.05 9.65 -13.49
N ASP A 258 -14.79 10.53 -14.17
CA ASP A 258 -16.21 10.31 -14.42
C ASP A 258 -16.50 9.15 -15.36
N ALA A 259 -15.60 8.92 -16.31
CA ALA A 259 -15.61 7.77 -17.21
C ALA A 259 -15.26 6.45 -16.50
N VAL A 260 -14.62 6.47 -15.32
CA VAL A 260 -14.33 5.26 -14.56
C VAL A 260 -15.64 4.63 -14.06
N PRO A 261 -15.93 3.35 -14.40
CA PRO A 261 -17.14 2.68 -13.98
C PRO A 261 -17.29 2.70 -12.46
N LYS A 262 -18.46 3.13 -11.97
CA LYS A 262 -18.78 3.00 -10.55
C LYS A 262 -18.75 1.51 -10.20
N SER A 263 -17.93 1.12 -9.24
CA SER A 263 -17.92 -0.25 -8.74
C SER A 263 -19.36 -0.62 -8.35
N ARG A 264 -19.93 -1.65 -8.99
CA ARG A 264 -21.19 -2.22 -8.50
C ARG A 264 -20.93 -2.63 -7.05
N LYS A 265 -21.63 -2.01 -6.09
CA LYS A 265 -21.61 -2.46 -4.70
C LYS A 265 -21.78 -3.98 -4.74
N PRO A 266 -20.81 -4.78 -4.25
CA PRO A 266 -20.99 -6.22 -4.24
C PRO A 266 -22.33 -6.50 -3.54
N PRO A 267 -23.15 -7.44 -4.03
CA PRO A 267 -24.39 -7.79 -3.36
C PRO A 267 -24.04 -8.02 -1.89
N ARG A 268 -24.70 -7.27 -0.99
CA ARG A 268 -24.56 -7.45 0.46
C ARG A 268 -24.70 -8.94 0.70
N SER A 269 -23.59 -9.61 1.03
CA SER A 269 -23.69 -10.99 1.50
C SER A 269 -24.58 -10.93 2.73
N ALA A 270 -25.74 -11.60 2.67
CA ALA A 270 -26.74 -11.57 3.72
C ALA A 270 -26.28 -12.27 5.02
N ALA A 271 -25.06 -12.81 5.04
CA ALA A 271 -24.40 -13.17 6.28
C ALA A 271 -23.88 -11.88 6.92
N PRO A 272 -24.33 -11.50 8.12
CA PRO A 272 -23.65 -10.46 8.87
C PRO A 272 -22.19 -10.90 9.00
N ARG A 273 -21.29 -10.18 8.35
CA ARG A 273 -19.90 -10.20 8.79
C ARG A 273 -19.99 -9.62 10.19
N THR A 274 -19.79 -10.43 11.22
CA THR A 274 -19.43 -9.89 12.52
C THR A 274 -18.18 -9.06 12.28
N GLU A 275 -18.36 -7.75 12.12
CA GLU A 275 -17.27 -6.78 12.19
C GLU A 275 -16.58 -7.09 13.51
N ARG A 276 -15.33 -7.55 13.43
CA ARG A 276 -14.54 -7.74 14.64
C ARG A 276 -14.41 -6.38 15.30
N PRO A 277 -14.48 -6.28 16.63
CA PRO A 277 -14.31 -5.00 17.31
C PRO A 277 -12.98 -4.38 16.85
N GLU A 278 -13.04 -3.29 16.10
CA GLU A 278 -11.83 -2.55 15.74
C GLU A 278 -11.47 -1.68 16.93
N VAL A 279 -10.32 -1.97 17.54
CA VAL A 279 -9.81 -1.16 18.64
C VAL A 279 -9.25 0.11 18.03
N SER A 280 -9.86 1.26 18.33
CA SER A 280 -9.35 2.55 17.86
C SER A 280 -7.91 2.78 18.35
N GLY A 281 -7.00 3.14 17.45
CA GLY A 281 -5.61 3.46 17.80
C GLY A 281 -5.52 4.64 18.77
N LYS A 282 -6.47 5.58 18.72
CA LYS A 282 -6.57 6.65 19.73
C LYS A 282 -6.81 6.07 21.13
N SER A 283 -7.75 5.16 21.28
CA SER A 283 -8.03 4.49 22.56
C SER A 283 -6.83 3.66 23.04
N VAL A 284 -6.10 3.03 22.12
CA VAL A 284 -4.84 2.34 22.43
C VAL A 284 -3.81 3.33 22.98
N GLY A 285 -3.58 4.44 22.30
CA GLY A 285 -2.62 5.47 22.72
C GLY A 285 -2.97 6.12 24.05
N ASP A 286 -4.25 6.45 24.27
CA ASP A 286 -4.74 7.01 25.54
C ASP A 286 -4.55 6.01 26.69
N THR A 287 -4.80 4.72 26.45
CA THR A 287 -4.55 3.66 27.43
C THR A 287 -3.07 3.50 27.72
N LEU A 288 -2.22 3.44 26.69
CA LEU A 288 -0.78 3.34 26.86
C LEU A 288 -0.25 4.50 27.71
N ALA A 289 -0.60 5.74 27.35
CA ALA A 289 -0.17 6.93 28.07
C ALA A 289 -0.59 6.91 29.56
N ALA A 290 -1.81 6.44 29.87
CA ALA A 290 -2.29 6.32 31.24
C ALA A 290 -1.55 5.24 32.07
N LEU A 291 -1.01 4.21 31.40
CA LEU A 291 -0.26 3.11 32.04
C LEU A 291 1.23 3.39 32.21
N LEU A 292 1.75 4.48 31.63
CA LEU A 292 3.16 4.83 31.77
C LEU A 292 3.50 5.20 33.23
N PRO A 293 4.71 4.85 33.71
CA PRO A 293 5.23 5.35 34.97
C PRO A 293 5.21 6.88 35.02
N ARG A 294 4.75 7.45 36.15
CA ARG A 294 4.59 8.92 36.35
C ARG A 294 5.86 9.77 36.13
N LYS A 295 7.04 9.15 36.14
CA LYS A 295 8.34 9.81 35.96
C LYS A 295 8.75 9.99 34.50
N LEU A 296 7.92 9.56 33.55
CA LEU A 296 8.19 9.64 32.12
C LEU A 296 7.33 10.73 31.49
N ASP A 297 7.98 11.68 30.84
CA ASP A 297 7.30 12.72 30.08
C ASP A 297 7.00 12.22 28.67
N VAL A 298 5.73 12.26 28.25
CA VAL A 298 5.34 11.97 26.87
C VAL A 298 5.60 13.20 26.01
N VAL A 299 6.71 13.18 25.26
CA VAL A 299 7.15 14.30 24.42
C VAL A 299 6.63 14.22 22.98
N SER A 300 6.19 13.04 22.54
CA SER A 300 5.48 12.85 21.28
C SER A 300 4.56 11.64 21.36
N ARG A 301 3.52 11.62 20.51
CA ARG A 301 2.55 10.52 20.39
C ARG A 301 2.09 10.39 18.96
N GLY A 302 1.76 9.18 18.55
CA GLY A 302 1.21 8.91 17.22
C GLY A 302 0.61 7.52 17.16
N GLY A 303 0.22 7.10 15.96
CA GLY A 303 -0.47 5.83 15.77
C GLY A 303 -1.18 5.75 14.43
N GLN A 304 -2.01 4.71 14.31
CA GLN A 304 -2.89 4.50 13.15
C GLN A 304 -4.36 4.57 13.58
N GLU A 305 -5.30 4.49 12.63
CA GLU A 305 -6.73 4.53 12.97
C GLU A 305 -7.15 3.38 13.89
N SER A 306 -6.52 2.20 13.73
CA SER A 306 -6.86 0.99 14.49
C SER A 306 -5.62 0.24 15.01
N GLU A 307 -5.78 -0.43 16.14
CA GLU A 307 -4.91 -1.47 16.72
C GLU A 307 -3.46 -1.06 17.06
N TYR A 308 -2.98 0.12 16.64
CA TYR A 308 -1.60 0.58 16.84
C TYR A 308 -1.53 1.99 17.39
N ALA A 309 -0.63 2.19 18.35
CA ALA A 309 -0.22 3.50 18.82
C ALA A 309 1.24 3.47 19.29
N TYR A 310 1.83 4.65 19.44
CA TYR A 310 3.11 4.80 20.10
C TYR A 310 3.17 6.12 20.88
N VAL A 311 4.14 6.17 21.80
CA VAL A 311 4.58 7.38 22.48
C VAL A 311 6.10 7.46 22.40
N VAL A 312 6.63 8.68 22.34
CA VAL A 312 8.04 8.93 22.64
C VAL A 312 8.09 9.52 24.04
N VAL A 313 8.81 8.86 24.93
CA VAL A 313 9.01 9.29 26.30
C VAL A 313 10.41 9.84 26.51
N ASP A 314 10.53 10.78 27.45
CA ASP A 314 11.81 11.29 27.94
C ASP A 314 11.80 11.27 29.47
N ASP A 315 12.88 10.79 30.06
CA ASP A 315 13.11 10.73 31.51
C ASP A 315 14.27 11.64 31.95
N GLY A 316 14.65 12.59 31.07
CA GLY A 316 15.80 13.48 31.23
C GLY A 316 17.13 12.87 30.79
N ARG A 317 17.15 11.61 30.34
CA ARG A 317 18.36 10.94 29.83
C ARG A 317 18.28 10.71 28.31
N GLY A 318 17.37 11.37 27.60
CA GLY A 318 17.12 11.22 26.16
C GLY A 318 15.79 10.57 25.82
N ARG A 319 15.46 10.52 24.53
CA ARG A 319 14.17 10.02 24.02
C ARG A 319 14.16 8.50 23.88
N SER A 320 13.01 7.90 24.14
CA SER A 320 12.75 6.46 23.98
C SER A 320 11.37 6.25 23.37
N LEU A 321 11.31 5.55 22.24
CA LEU A 321 10.07 5.16 21.58
C LEU A 321 9.48 3.96 22.32
N VAL A 322 8.17 4.01 22.57
CA VAL A 322 7.37 2.91 23.10
C VAL A 322 6.18 2.72 22.17
N GLN A 323 6.12 1.58 21.49
CA GLN A 323 5.05 1.25 20.56
C GLN A 323 4.23 0.07 21.05
N ILE A 324 2.96 0.01 20.67
CA ILE A 324 2.05 -1.03 21.11
C ILE A 324 1.07 -1.42 20.00
N ASN A 325 0.77 -2.71 19.93
CA ASN A 325 -0.35 -3.24 19.16
C ASN A 325 -1.34 -3.96 20.09
N VAL A 326 -2.62 -3.68 19.89
CA VAL A 326 -3.76 -4.32 20.58
C VAL A 326 -4.65 -4.97 19.54
N GLN A 327 -4.66 -6.30 19.49
CA GLN A 327 -5.18 -7.07 18.36
C GLN A 327 -6.17 -8.15 18.82
N HIS A 328 -7.26 -8.28 18.06
CA HIS A 328 -8.23 -9.38 18.20
C HIS A 328 -7.96 -10.49 17.18
N GLY A 329 -8.41 -11.71 17.46
CA GLY A 329 -8.34 -12.80 16.48
C GLY A 329 -6.98 -13.48 16.41
N MET A 330 -6.16 -13.43 17.47
CA MET A 330 -4.77 -13.87 17.48
C MET A 330 -4.54 -15.26 18.10
N ALA A 331 -5.61 -15.99 18.42
CA ALA A 331 -5.52 -17.32 19.03
C ALA A 331 -4.85 -18.38 18.12
N ASP A 332 -4.99 -18.26 16.81
CA ASP A 332 -4.48 -19.24 15.82
C ASP A 332 -2.95 -19.24 15.69
N VAL A 333 -2.30 -18.12 16.00
CA VAL A 333 -0.84 -17.96 15.98
C VAL A 333 -0.17 -18.16 17.34
N ALA A 334 -0.95 -18.51 18.37
CA ALA A 334 -0.46 -18.68 19.75
C ALA A 334 0.68 -19.71 19.87
N GLY A 335 0.66 -20.77 19.05
CA GLY A 335 1.71 -21.78 19.06
C GLY A 335 3.05 -21.26 18.55
N GLN A 336 3.05 -20.34 17.58
CA GLN A 336 4.26 -19.78 16.99
C GLN A 336 4.82 -18.64 17.84
N LEU A 337 3.95 -17.74 18.31
CA LEU A 337 4.38 -16.54 19.03
C LEU A 337 4.86 -16.81 20.46
N TYR A 338 4.39 -17.90 21.08
CA TYR A 338 4.65 -18.21 22.49
C TYR A 338 5.27 -19.60 22.71
N ALA A 339 5.94 -20.16 21.70
CA ALA A 339 6.61 -21.46 21.81
C ALA A 339 7.62 -21.49 22.97
N ASP A 340 8.40 -20.41 23.10
CA ASP A 340 9.40 -20.23 24.17
C ASP A 340 8.88 -19.30 25.29
N GLY A 341 7.56 -19.11 25.36
CA GLY A 341 6.90 -18.25 26.34
C GLY A 341 6.46 -19.00 27.59
N GLU A 342 5.96 -18.25 28.57
CA GLU A 342 5.29 -18.82 29.74
C GLU A 342 3.76 -18.71 29.60
N THR A 343 3.05 -19.51 30.38
CA THR A 343 1.59 -19.40 30.54
C THR A 343 1.28 -19.11 31.99
N LEU A 344 0.59 -18.00 32.24
CA LEU A 344 0.16 -17.56 33.56
C LEU A 344 -1.03 -18.41 34.06
N PRO A 345 -1.34 -18.40 35.38
CA PRO A 345 -2.43 -19.20 35.95
C PRO A 345 -3.82 -18.91 35.37
N ASP A 346 -4.05 -17.69 34.89
CA ASP A 346 -5.29 -17.27 34.24
C ASP A 346 -5.40 -17.78 32.78
N GLY A 347 -4.35 -18.43 32.25
CA GLY A 347 -4.24 -18.90 30.88
C GLY A 347 -3.62 -17.90 29.91
N THR A 348 -3.20 -16.72 30.38
CA THR A 348 -2.53 -15.71 29.55
C THR A 348 -1.14 -16.19 29.17
N ARG A 349 -0.83 -16.20 27.87
CA ARG A 349 0.50 -16.52 27.36
C ARG A 349 1.35 -15.26 27.30
N VAL A 350 2.62 -15.37 27.69
CA VAL A 350 3.56 -14.24 27.70
C VAL A 350 4.88 -14.66 27.06
N ALA A 351 5.38 -13.86 26.13
CA ALA A 351 6.71 -14.01 25.55
C ALA A 351 7.49 -12.70 25.73
N THR A 352 8.75 -12.81 26.11
CA THR A 352 9.65 -11.66 26.31
C THR A 352 10.84 -11.80 25.39
N ARG A 353 11.23 -10.71 24.73
CA ARG A 353 12.38 -10.68 23.81
C ARG A 353 13.19 -9.41 24.03
N GLN A 354 14.51 -9.55 23.93
CA GLN A 354 15.45 -8.43 23.85
C GLN A 354 16.40 -8.70 22.70
N GLY A 355 16.63 -7.71 21.85
CA GLY A 355 17.48 -7.88 20.69
C GLY A 355 17.81 -6.56 20.01
N PRO A 356 18.55 -6.61 18.88
CA PRO A 356 18.79 -5.44 18.06
C PRO A 356 17.47 -4.88 17.50
N GLY A 357 17.44 -3.58 17.25
CA GLY A 357 16.39 -2.92 16.48
C GLY A 357 16.43 -3.36 15.01
N GLU A 358 15.29 -3.26 14.34
CA GLU A 358 15.10 -3.79 12.98
C GLU A 358 15.26 -2.73 11.88
N LYS A 359 15.54 -1.48 12.26
CA LYS A 359 15.58 -0.32 11.36
C LYS A 359 17.00 0.22 11.23
N ALA A 360 17.15 1.25 10.40
CA ALA A 360 18.45 1.74 9.97
C ALA A 360 19.32 2.37 11.09
N GLY A 361 18.74 2.72 12.25
CA GLY A 361 19.47 3.37 13.33
C GLY A 361 20.59 2.51 13.92
N SER A 362 21.79 3.09 14.06
CA SER A 362 22.94 2.40 14.61
C SER A 362 22.82 2.19 16.11
N GLY A 363 23.13 0.97 16.57
CA GLY A 363 23.12 0.58 17.99
C GLY A 363 21.74 0.43 18.62
N VAL A 364 20.66 0.55 17.84
CA VAL A 364 19.29 0.47 18.34
C VAL A 364 19.03 -0.92 18.94
N VAL A 365 18.40 -0.96 20.11
CA VAL A 365 17.89 -2.18 20.73
C VAL A 365 16.38 -2.10 20.88
N MET A 366 15.72 -3.25 20.82
CA MET A 366 14.29 -3.41 21.01
C MET A 366 14.03 -4.42 22.14
N TRP A 367 13.26 -3.99 23.14
CA TRP A 367 12.76 -4.85 24.21
C TRP A 367 11.25 -5.01 24.05
N THR A 368 10.77 -6.24 24.01
CA THR A 368 9.37 -6.58 23.71
C THR A 368 8.78 -7.47 24.78
N VAL A 369 7.56 -7.14 25.21
CA VAL A 369 6.68 -8.07 25.92
C VAL A 369 5.41 -8.28 25.10
N ASP A 370 5.15 -9.53 24.78
CA ASP A 370 4.02 -9.97 23.98
C ASP A 370 3.09 -10.80 24.88
N THR A 371 1.79 -10.51 24.88
CA THR A 371 0.80 -11.20 25.71
C THR A 371 -0.41 -11.61 24.89
N LEU A 372 -0.96 -12.79 25.16
CA LEU A 372 -2.20 -13.28 24.56
C LEU A 372 -3.11 -13.81 25.66
N ARG A 373 -4.20 -13.08 25.90
CA ARG A 373 -5.24 -13.51 26.85
C ARG A 373 -6.03 -14.69 26.27
N PRO A 374 -6.44 -15.65 27.10
CA PRO A 374 -7.19 -16.82 26.66
C PRO A 374 -8.61 -16.43 26.26
N GLY A 375 -9.16 -17.11 25.26
CA GLY A 375 -10.52 -16.91 24.76
C GLY A 375 -10.63 -17.33 23.30
N PRO A 376 -11.86 -17.51 22.77
CA PRO A 376 -12.07 -18.03 21.43
C PRO A 376 -11.48 -17.13 20.33
N GLU A 377 -11.50 -15.81 20.53
CA GLU A 377 -10.93 -14.85 19.58
C GLU A 377 -9.43 -14.60 19.80
N GLY A 378 -8.91 -14.75 21.03
CA GLY A 378 -7.53 -14.41 21.37
C GLY A 378 -7.25 -12.90 21.30
N PHE A 379 -7.05 -12.29 22.46
CA PHE A 379 -6.78 -10.85 22.59
C PHE A 379 -5.31 -10.63 22.92
N ARG A 380 -4.57 -10.07 21.95
CA ARG A 380 -3.12 -9.88 22.01
C ARG A 380 -2.78 -8.43 22.33
N VAL A 381 -1.90 -8.23 23.31
CA VAL A 381 -1.26 -6.93 23.58
C VAL A 381 0.25 -7.15 23.49
N VAL A 382 0.89 -6.51 22.51
CA VAL A 382 2.34 -6.55 22.33
C VAL A 382 2.90 -5.13 22.42
N ILE A 383 3.84 -4.93 23.32
CA ILE A 383 4.49 -3.64 23.56
C ILE A 383 6.00 -3.80 23.37
N SER A 384 6.59 -2.85 22.65
CA SER A 384 8.04 -2.75 22.45
C SER A 384 8.55 -1.38 22.88
N ALA A 385 9.73 -1.33 23.49
CA ALA A 385 10.45 -0.09 23.76
C ALA A 385 11.85 -0.10 23.14
N PHE A 386 12.29 1.08 22.72
CA PHE A 386 13.56 1.32 22.03
C PHE A 386 14.41 2.33 22.78
N ASN A 387 15.73 2.24 22.63
CA ASN A 387 16.72 3.18 23.18
C ASN A 387 16.95 4.41 22.27
N THR A 388 15.97 4.75 21.45
CA THR A 388 15.92 5.94 20.61
C THR A 388 14.47 6.39 20.47
N GLY A 389 14.24 7.68 20.19
CA GLY A 389 12.90 8.21 19.89
C GLY A 389 12.41 7.90 18.47
N ASP A 390 13.30 7.46 17.58
CA ASP A 390 13.03 7.14 16.18
C ASP A 390 13.95 5.99 15.77
N GLN A 391 13.38 4.86 15.35
CA GLN A 391 14.14 3.64 15.05
C GLN A 391 15.06 3.80 13.83
N ASN A 392 14.83 4.81 12.97
CA ASN A 392 15.68 5.10 11.82
C ASN A 392 16.87 5.99 12.19
N LYS A 393 16.93 6.48 13.44
CA LYS A 393 18.03 7.32 13.94
C LYS A 393 18.89 6.56 14.92
N ASP A 394 20.16 6.94 14.95
CA ASP A 394 21.12 6.44 15.92
C ASP A 394 20.65 6.65 17.36
N THR A 395 21.12 5.76 18.23
CA THR A 395 20.74 5.78 19.63
C THR A 395 21.26 7.01 20.36
N THR A 396 20.50 7.44 21.35
CA THR A 396 20.89 8.54 22.25
C THR A 396 21.14 8.04 23.68
N ARG A 397 21.06 6.72 23.88
CA ARG A 397 21.11 6.02 25.17
C ARG A 397 21.35 4.52 24.97
N ASP A 398 21.88 3.86 26.00
CA ASP A 398 22.26 2.44 25.91
C ASP A 398 21.07 1.47 26.03
N ALA A 399 19.96 1.90 26.65
CA ALA A 399 18.79 1.06 26.91
C ALA A 399 17.48 1.86 26.81
N PRO A 400 16.33 1.20 26.55
CA PRO A 400 15.03 1.86 26.57
C PRO A 400 14.68 2.48 27.94
N ALA A 401 13.82 3.51 27.95
CA ALA A 401 13.37 4.17 29.18
C ALA A 401 12.53 3.25 30.09
N LEU A 402 11.88 2.24 29.50
CA LEU A 402 11.09 1.24 30.21
C LEU A 402 11.88 -0.06 30.35
N THR A 403 11.90 -0.62 31.56
CA THR A 403 12.42 -1.97 31.79
C THR A 403 11.46 -3.02 31.24
N VAL A 404 11.97 -4.23 30.98
CA VAL A 404 11.11 -5.38 30.61
C VAL A 404 10.02 -5.63 31.65
N GLU A 405 10.30 -5.45 32.93
CA GLU A 405 9.31 -5.59 34.00
C GLU A 405 8.19 -4.55 33.86
N GLN A 406 8.53 -3.29 33.57
CA GLN A 406 7.53 -2.24 33.34
C GLN A 406 6.72 -2.51 32.08
N LEU A 407 7.35 -2.95 30.99
CA LEU A 407 6.66 -3.37 29.76
C LEU A 407 5.68 -4.51 30.05
N ARG A 408 6.09 -5.47 30.88
CA ARG A 408 5.23 -6.59 31.30
C ARG A 408 4.05 -6.11 32.12
N THR A 409 4.26 -5.22 33.09
CA THR A 409 3.16 -4.61 33.87
C THR A 409 2.17 -3.90 32.96
N ILE A 410 2.66 -3.13 31.98
CA ILE A 410 1.79 -2.43 31.02
C ILE A 410 1.01 -3.46 30.18
N ALA A 411 1.67 -4.44 29.56
CA ALA A 411 1.02 -5.41 28.68
C ALA A 411 -0.05 -6.27 29.40
N LEU A 412 0.18 -6.63 30.66
CA LEU A 412 -0.73 -7.43 31.49
C LEU A 412 -1.82 -6.60 32.19
N SER A 413 -1.83 -5.27 32.04
CA SER A 413 -2.80 -4.42 32.74
C SER A 413 -4.25 -4.76 32.38
N GLY A 414 -5.12 -4.81 33.39
CA GLY A 414 -6.57 -4.99 33.20
C GLY A 414 -7.23 -3.81 32.47
N GLU A 415 -6.56 -2.66 32.38
CA GLU A 415 -7.05 -1.51 31.59
C GLU A 415 -7.21 -1.83 30.09
N TRP A 416 -6.57 -2.89 29.58
CA TRP A 416 -6.78 -3.34 28.20
C TRP A 416 -8.10 -4.10 28.01
N ASP A 417 -8.69 -4.63 29.07
CA ASP A 417 -9.91 -5.44 28.98
C ASP A 417 -11.13 -4.60 28.59
N ARG A 418 -11.07 -3.27 28.71
CA ARG A 418 -12.10 -2.34 28.19
C ARG A 418 -12.11 -2.25 26.65
N LEU A 419 -11.05 -2.73 25.99
CA LEU A 419 -10.88 -2.76 24.54
C LEU A 419 -11.06 -4.17 23.97
N ARG A 420 -11.32 -5.15 24.85
CA ARG A 420 -11.59 -6.54 24.54
C ARG A 420 -13.09 -6.75 24.36
#